data_AF-A0AA39DKH2-F1
#
_entry.id   AF-A0AA39DKH2-F1
#
_cell.length_a   1.000
_cell.length_b   1.000
_cell.length_c   1.000
_cell.angle_alpha   90.00
_cell.angle_beta   90.00
_cell.angle_gamma   90.00
#
_symmetry.space_group_name_H-M   'P 1'
#
loop_
_entity.id
_entity.type
_entity.pdbx_description
1 polymer ?
#
loop_
_entity_poly.entity_id
_entity_poly.type
_entity_poly.pdbx_seq_one_letter_code
_entity_poly.pdbx_strand_id
1 'polypeptide(L)'
;MAVGIKQKEIVNQIVEKFISSNFVVMLFHYDGVVDEWREFAWSDHAMHVTVVNQTKWWFAKRFLHPDIVAEYNYIFLWDEDLGVENFHPGRYISIVEDEGLEISQPALDPKKSRVHHQITARVRNSRVHRRTYKHRGSGRCDDQSTAPPCVGWVEMMAPVFSKAAWRCVWHMIQNELIHAWGVDMQLGYCAQGDRTKNVGVVDSEYVVHLALPTLGVLDENELHGEGHDHSSQREKLPKSVALAQSEFHKVDNRSAVRRQSFIEMQIFRSRWANAVKEDKCWVDPYAQPAEDSKP
;
A
#
# COMPACT_ATOMS: atom_id res chain seq x y z
N MET A 1 -5.41 -6.27 7.08
CA MET A 1 -4.85 -4.92 7.30
C MET A 1 -4.09 -4.94 8.60
N ALA A 2 -2.88 -4.37 8.66
CA ALA A 2 -2.17 -4.19 9.92
C ALA A 2 -2.81 -3.04 10.70
N VAL A 3 -3.01 -3.17 12.01
CA VAL A 3 -3.73 -2.19 12.82
C VAL A 3 -3.13 -2.05 14.21
N GLY A 4 -3.27 -0.84 14.75
CA GLY A 4 -3.03 -0.54 16.15
C GLY A 4 -4.11 0.37 16.71
N ILE A 5 -4.29 0.31 18.03
CA ILE A 5 -5.39 0.93 18.75
C ILE A 5 -5.40 2.46 18.61
N LYS A 6 -4.22 3.08 18.46
CA LYS A 6 -4.07 4.53 18.23
C LYS A 6 -4.77 5.00 16.94
N GLN A 7 -5.05 4.12 15.99
CA GLN A 7 -5.69 4.41 14.70
C GLN A 7 -7.12 3.84 14.59
N LYS A 8 -7.71 3.35 15.69
CA LYS A 8 -8.99 2.61 15.69
C LYS A 8 -10.15 3.33 15.00
N GLU A 9 -10.26 4.65 15.13
CA GLU A 9 -11.34 5.42 14.50
C GLU A 9 -11.24 5.52 12.98
N ILE A 10 -10.02 5.47 12.44
CA ILE A 10 -9.79 5.44 10.99
C ILE A 10 -10.08 4.03 10.48
N VAL A 11 -9.57 3.02 11.20
CA VAL A 11 -9.87 1.62 10.90
C VAL A 11 -11.37 1.36 10.93
N ASN A 12 -12.12 1.91 11.90
CA ASN A 12 -13.56 1.79 11.97
C ASN A 12 -14.23 2.24 10.66
N GLN A 13 -13.88 3.42 10.13
CA GLN A 13 -14.41 3.94 8.87
C GLN A 13 -14.07 3.04 7.67
N ILE A 14 -12.90 2.41 7.67
CA ILE A 14 -12.50 1.44 6.65
C ILE A 14 -13.39 0.20 6.77
N VAL A 15 -13.41 -0.43 7.94
CA VAL A 15 -14.09 -1.71 8.18
C VAL A 15 -15.59 -1.63 7.92
N GLU A 16 -16.26 -0.55 8.34
CA GLU A 16 -17.69 -0.33 8.09
C GLU A 16 -18.02 -0.38 6.58
N LYS A 17 -17.17 0.19 5.72
CA LYS A 17 -17.37 0.16 4.25
C LYS A 17 -17.19 -1.23 3.65
N PHE A 18 -16.21 -2.00 4.14
CA PHE A 18 -15.95 -3.34 3.65
C PHE A 18 -17.04 -4.33 4.08
N ILE A 19 -17.44 -4.29 5.36
CA ILE A 19 -18.49 -5.19 5.87
C ILE A 19 -19.84 -4.89 5.23
N SER A 20 -20.21 -3.61 5.06
CA SER A 20 -21.44 -3.23 4.33
C SER A 20 -21.43 -3.63 2.85
N SER A 21 -20.25 -3.94 2.30
CA SER A 21 -20.09 -4.46 0.93
C SER A 21 -19.86 -5.98 0.89
N ASN A 22 -20.17 -6.72 1.97
CA ASN A 22 -20.02 -8.18 2.10
C ASN A 22 -18.57 -8.70 1.97
N PHE A 23 -17.59 -7.92 2.43
CA PHE A 23 -16.20 -8.39 2.51
C PHE A 23 -15.91 -9.01 3.88
N VAL A 24 -15.06 -10.05 3.88
CA VAL A 24 -14.45 -10.57 5.10
C VAL A 24 -13.27 -9.69 5.47
N VAL A 25 -13.21 -9.29 6.75
CA VAL A 25 -12.17 -8.40 7.27
C VAL A 25 -11.26 -9.18 8.22
N MET A 26 -9.96 -9.05 7.99
CA MET A 26 -8.91 -9.60 8.86
C MET A 26 -7.99 -8.50 9.34
N LEU A 27 -7.91 -8.33 10.66
CA LEU A 27 -7.13 -7.31 11.35
C LEU A 27 -5.88 -7.95 11.98
N PHE A 28 -4.73 -7.39 11.64
CA PHE A 28 -3.43 -7.83 12.16
C PHE A 28 -2.95 -6.85 13.24
N HIS A 29 -3.19 -7.19 14.49
CA HIS A 29 -2.88 -6.36 15.66
C HIS A 29 -1.39 -6.47 15.97
N TYR A 30 -0.68 -5.38 15.69
CA TYR A 30 0.77 -5.31 15.89
C TYR A 30 1.16 -4.80 17.29
N ASP A 31 0.21 -4.27 18.05
CA ASP A 31 0.42 -3.70 19.38
C ASP A 31 -0.06 -4.63 20.50
N GLY A 32 -0.67 -5.78 20.15
CA GLY A 32 -1.19 -6.73 21.11
C GLY A 32 -2.58 -6.40 21.65
N VAL A 33 -3.17 -5.26 21.28
CA VAL A 33 -4.42 -4.77 21.84
C VAL A 33 -5.60 -5.25 21.01
N VAL A 34 -6.32 -6.27 21.50
CA VAL A 34 -7.50 -6.83 20.82
C VAL A 34 -8.81 -6.46 21.53
N ASP A 35 -8.84 -6.49 22.85
CA ASP A 35 -10.09 -6.35 23.61
C ASP A 35 -10.74 -4.97 23.50
N GLU A 36 -9.95 -3.91 23.33
CA GLU A 36 -10.48 -2.54 23.16
C GLU A 36 -11.29 -2.38 21.87
N TRP A 37 -11.03 -3.20 20.85
CA TRP A 37 -11.79 -3.17 19.59
C TRP A 37 -13.22 -3.68 19.73
N ARG A 38 -13.57 -4.35 20.84
CA ARG A 38 -14.92 -4.85 21.10
C ARG A 38 -15.97 -3.74 21.29
N GLU A 39 -15.54 -2.49 21.39
CA GLU A 39 -16.47 -1.34 21.38
C GLU A 39 -17.22 -1.21 20.04
N PHE A 40 -16.62 -1.70 18.94
CA PHE A 40 -17.25 -1.67 17.62
C PHE A 40 -18.10 -2.91 17.39
N ALA A 41 -19.36 -2.73 16.99
CA ALA A 41 -20.30 -3.82 16.77
C ALA A 41 -19.85 -4.85 15.71
N TRP A 42 -19.03 -4.41 14.75
CA TRP A 42 -18.49 -5.30 13.73
C TRP A 42 -17.31 -6.15 14.19
N SER A 43 -16.73 -5.89 15.36
CA SER A 43 -15.52 -6.55 15.86
C SER A 43 -15.70 -8.07 15.93
N ASP A 44 -16.85 -8.54 16.41
CA ASP A 44 -17.17 -9.96 16.49
C ASP A 44 -17.33 -10.64 15.11
N HIS A 45 -17.44 -9.86 14.03
CA HIS A 45 -17.55 -10.36 12.65
C HIS A 45 -16.21 -10.29 11.89
N ALA A 46 -15.19 -9.67 12.47
CA ALA A 46 -13.85 -9.60 11.90
C ALA A 46 -12.97 -10.73 12.45
N MET A 47 -11.95 -11.10 11.68
CA MET A 47 -10.91 -12.03 12.13
C MET A 47 -9.78 -11.22 12.77
N HIS A 48 -9.49 -11.47 14.05
CA HIS A 48 -8.42 -10.81 14.78
C HIS A 48 -7.22 -11.73 14.90
N VAL A 49 -6.06 -11.30 14.41
CA VAL A 49 -4.78 -12.00 14.56
C VAL A 49 -3.81 -11.05 15.23
N THR A 50 -3.19 -11.47 16.34
CA THR A 50 -2.33 -10.60 17.15
C THR A 50 -0.94 -11.20 17.30
N VAL A 51 0.07 -10.41 16.93
CA VAL A 51 1.49 -10.69 17.22
C VAL A 51 2.21 -9.35 17.35
N VAL A 52 2.75 -9.10 18.54
CA VAL A 52 3.38 -7.81 18.87
C VAL A 52 4.61 -7.54 18.01
N ASN A 53 4.76 -6.30 17.56
CA ASN A 53 5.90 -5.78 16.79
C ASN A 53 6.15 -6.50 15.46
N GLN A 54 5.09 -6.98 14.80
CA GLN A 54 5.17 -7.58 13.46
C GLN A 54 4.58 -6.66 12.39
N THR A 55 5.13 -6.79 11.17
CA THR A 55 4.80 -5.94 10.03
C THR A 55 3.63 -6.52 9.24
N LYS A 56 2.96 -5.67 8.44
CA LYS A 56 1.91 -6.09 7.50
C LYS A 56 2.31 -7.31 6.67
N TRP A 57 3.54 -7.31 6.15
CA TRP A 57 4.05 -8.36 5.28
C TRP A 57 4.34 -9.65 6.05
N TRP A 58 4.80 -9.56 7.30
CA TRP A 58 4.99 -10.73 8.15
C TRP A 58 3.68 -11.48 8.38
N PHE A 59 2.59 -10.74 8.65
CA PHE A 59 1.25 -11.31 8.79
C PHE A 59 0.74 -11.86 7.47
N ALA A 60 0.80 -11.08 6.38
CA ALA A 60 0.33 -11.52 5.07
C ALA A 60 1.02 -12.81 4.62
N LYS A 61 2.33 -12.94 4.85
CA LYS A 61 3.08 -14.15 4.51
C LYS A 61 2.59 -15.39 5.26
N ARG A 62 2.08 -15.24 6.49
CA ARG A 62 1.66 -16.37 7.35
C ARG A 62 0.18 -16.70 7.26
N PHE A 63 -0.68 -15.69 7.17
CA PHE A 63 -2.13 -15.85 7.32
C PHE A 63 -2.89 -15.71 6.01
N LEU A 64 -2.24 -15.22 4.95
CA LEU A 64 -2.85 -15.07 3.62
C LEU A 64 -2.19 -16.01 2.60
N HIS A 65 -1.88 -17.26 2.99
CA HIS A 65 -1.40 -18.27 2.04
C HIS A 65 -2.40 -18.46 0.89
N PRO A 66 -1.98 -18.63 -0.38
CA PRO A 66 -2.90 -18.71 -1.52
C PRO A 66 -4.01 -19.76 -1.38
N ASP A 67 -3.72 -20.88 -0.72
CA ASP A 67 -4.72 -21.92 -0.47
C ASP A 67 -5.70 -21.58 0.66
N ILE A 68 -5.32 -20.73 1.62
CA ILE A 68 -6.20 -20.23 2.69
C ILE A 68 -7.19 -19.22 2.11
N VAL A 69 -6.72 -18.36 1.22
CA VAL A 69 -7.53 -17.28 0.63
C VAL A 69 -8.12 -17.67 -0.73
N ALA A 70 -8.12 -18.96 -1.07
CA ALA A 70 -8.55 -19.44 -2.38
C ALA A 70 -10.03 -19.14 -2.70
N GLU A 71 -10.89 -19.00 -1.69
CA GLU A 71 -12.31 -18.69 -1.88
C GLU A 71 -12.58 -17.20 -2.20
N TYR A 72 -11.55 -16.34 -2.15
CA TYR A 72 -11.70 -14.91 -2.38
C TYR A 72 -11.14 -14.52 -3.76
N ASN A 73 -11.92 -13.75 -4.52
CA ASN A 73 -11.52 -13.28 -5.86
C ASN A 73 -10.48 -12.14 -5.79
N TYR A 74 -10.58 -11.30 -4.76
CA TYR A 74 -9.72 -10.13 -4.57
C TYR A 74 -9.25 -10.01 -3.12
N ILE A 75 -8.02 -9.54 -2.96
CA ILE A 75 -7.35 -9.39 -1.66
C ILE A 75 -6.88 -7.96 -1.52
N PHE A 76 -7.41 -7.28 -0.51
CA PHE A 76 -7.04 -5.93 -0.11
C PHE A 76 -5.98 -6.01 0.99
N LEU A 77 -4.76 -5.56 0.71
CA LEU A 77 -3.66 -5.58 1.69
C LEU A 77 -3.25 -4.17 2.10
N TRP A 78 -4.18 -3.51 2.80
CA TRP A 78 -4.09 -2.09 3.10
C TRP A 78 -3.37 -1.79 4.42
N ASP A 79 -2.83 -0.57 4.50
CA ASP A 79 -2.40 0.12 5.73
C ASP A 79 -3.61 0.78 6.40
N GLU A 80 -3.50 1.05 7.70
CA GLU A 80 -4.55 1.57 8.57
C GLU A 80 -4.78 3.08 8.51
N ASP A 81 -3.90 3.83 7.85
CA ASP A 81 -3.91 5.29 7.83
C ASP A 81 -4.50 5.89 6.54
N LEU A 82 -5.49 5.19 5.97
CA LEU A 82 -6.19 5.58 4.76
C LEU A 82 -7.57 6.19 5.05
N GLY A 83 -7.77 7.43 4.60
CA GLY A 83 -9.08 8.07 4.57
C GLY A 83 -9.91 7.58 3.39
N VAL A 84 -11.07 6.99 3.68
CA VAL A 84 -11.92 6.27 2.70
C VAL A 84 -13.22 6.98 2.33
N GLU A 85 -13.33 8.28 2.62
CA GLU A 85 -14.54 9.08 2.38
C GLU A 85 -15.10 8.89 0.94
N ASN A 86 -14.22 8.93 -0.06
CA ASN A 86 -14.56 8.88 -1.49
C ASN A 86 -14.36 7.48 -2.11
N PHE A 87 -14.37 6.44 -1.27
CA PHE A 87 -14.13 5.06 -1.68
C PHE A 87 -15.33 4.16 -1.32
N HIS A 88 -15.71 3.28 -2.23
CA HIS A 88 -16.70 2.22 -2.04
C HIS A 88 -16.17 0.89 -2.61
N PRO A 89 -15.97 -0.14 -1.78
CA PRO A 89 -15.37 -1.41 -2.20
C PRO A 89 -16.08 -2.07 -3.39
N GLY A 90 -17.42 -2.15 -3.36
CA GLY A 90 -18.19 -2.74 -4.46
C GLY A 90 -18.04 -2.04 -5.81
N ARG A 91 -18.09 -0.70 -5.85
CA ARG A 91 -17.87 0.06 -7.10
C ARG A 91 -16.44 -0.06 -7.59
N TYR A 92 -15.48 -0.05 -6.66
CA TYR A 92 -14.07 -0.26 -6.97
C TYR A 92 -13.84 -1.61 -7.65
N ILE A 93 -14.35 -2.71 -7.07
CA ILE A 93 -14.19 -4.05 -7.65
C ILE A 93 -14.86 -4.17 -9.02
N SER A 94 -16.06 -3.62 -9.19
CA SER A 94 -16.71 -3.58 -10.52
C SER A 94 -15.83 -2.91 -11.58
N ILE A 95 -15.12 -1.83 -11.23
CA ILE A 95 -14.18 -1.19 -12.15
C ILE A 95 -12.96 -2.07 -12.41
N VAL A 96 -12.39 -2.67 -11.38
CA VAL A 96 -11.23 -3.58 -11.49
C VAL A 96 -11.54 -4.76 -12.41
N GLU A 97 -12.72 -5.37 -12.27
CA GLU A 97 -13.22 -6.46 -13.11
C GLU A 97 -13.42 -6.01 -14.55
N ASP A 98 -14.14 -4.91 -14.78
CA ASP A 98 -14.40 -4.36 -16.13
C ASP A 98 -13.11 -4.03 -16.89
N GLU A 99 -12.10 -3.56 -16.16
CA GLU A 99 -10.83 -3.10 -16.72
C GLU A 99 -9.77 -4.22 -16.82
N GLY A 100 -10.11 -5.44 -16.36
CA GLY A 100 -9.20 -6.60 -16.37
C GLY A 100 -7.94 -6.37 -15.53
N LEU A 101 -8.04 -5.65 -14.41
CA LEU A 101 -6.90 -5.35 -13.56
C LEU A 101 -6.62 -6.51 -12.60
N GLU A 102 -5.41 -7.05 -12.69
CA GLU A 102 -4.91 -8.13 -11.83
C GLU A 102 -4.27 -7.56 -10.57
N ILE A 103 -3.64 -6.38 -10.69
CA ILE A 103 -3.05 -5.63 -9.59
C ILE A 103 -3.54 -4.20 -9.70
N SER A 104 -4.11 -3.67 -8.63
CA SER A 104 -4.66 -2.33 -8.64
C SER A 104 -4.50 -1.63 -7.30
N GLN A 105 -4.82 -0.34 -7.28
CA GLN A 105 -5.10 0.38 -6.05
C GLN A 105 -6.08 1.53 -6.32
N PRO A 106 -6.81 2.02 -5.31
CA PRO A 106 -7.50 3.29 -5.41
C PRO A 106 -6.50 4.43 -5.64
N ALA A 107 -6.90 5.44 -6.39
CA ALA A 107 -6.08 6.63 -6.55
C ALA A 107 -5.95 7.40 -5.23
N LEU A 108 -4.91 8.22 -5.14
CA LEU A 108 -4.64 9.06 -3.98
C LEU A 108 -5.01 10.50 -4.31
N ASP A 109 -5.77 11.17 -3.44
CA ASP A 109 -6.03 12.59 -3.60
C ASP A 109 -4.70 13.37 -3.49
N PRO A 110 -4.21 14.03 -4.56
CA PRO A 110 -2.88 14.65 -4.56
C PRO A 110 -2.81 15.91 -3.69
N LYS A 111 -3.96 16.50 -3.32
CA LYS A 111 -4.02 17.68 -2.46
C LYS A 111 -4.09 17.32 -0.98
N LYS A 112 -4.77 16.22 -0.66
CA LYS A 112 -4.99 15.79 0.73
C LYS A 112 -3.96 14.76 1.20
N SER A 113 -3.42 13.93 0.31
CA SER A 113 -2.49 12.86 0.68
C SER A 113 -1.09 13.39 0.95
N ARG A 114 -0.52 13.06 2.11
CA ARG A 114 0.80 13.55 2.51
C ARG A 114 1.96 12.91 1.76
N VAL A 115 1.81 11.65 1.34
CA VAL A 115 2.81 10.91 0.56
C VAL A 115 2.09 10.17 -0.55
N HIS A 116 2.56 10.36 -1.78
CA HIS A 116 2.12 9.65 -2.97
C HIS A 116 3.17 9.82 -4.07
N HIS A 117 3.17 8.89 -5.02
CA HIS A 117 3.91 9.03 -6.27
C HIS A 117 3.02 9.55 -7.41
N GLN A 118 3.65 10.02 -8.49
CA GLN A 118 2.90 10.69 -9.57
C GLN A 118 1.91 9.78 -10.29
N ILE A 119 2.23 8.49 -10.47
CA ILE A 119 1.36 7.48 -11.09
C ILE A 119 0.23 7.00 -10.18
N THR A 120 0.26 7.32 -8.90
CA THR A 120 -0.78 6.90 -7.94
C THR A 120 -1.67 8.07 -7.56
N ALA A 121 -1.25 9.29 -7.92
CA ALA A 121 -2.02 10.50 -7.83
C ALA A 121 -3.27 10.43 -8.71
N ARG A 122 -4.40 10.82 -8.15
CA ARG A 122 -5.68 10.84 -8.86
C ARG A 122 -5.66 11.77 -10.06
N VAL A 123 -6.05 11.22 -11.21
CA VAL A 123 -6.37 11.96 -12.43
C VAL A 123 -7.84 12.35 -12.41
N ARG A 124 -8.12 13.66 -12.49
CA ARG A 124 -9.49 14.17 -12.51
C ARG A 124 -10.20 13.80 -13.81
N ASN A 125 -11.50 13.53 -13.73
CA ASN A 125 -12.34 13.14 -14.87
C ASN A 125 -11.87 11.86 -15.59
N SER A 126 -11.08 11.04 -14.89
CA SER A 126 -10.68 9.71 -15.33
C SER A 126 -11.40 8.68 -14.48
N ARG A 127 -11.66 7.50 -15.07
CA ARG A 127 -12.17 6.33 -14.35
C ARG A 127 -11.02 5.51 -13.76
N VAL A 128 -10.01 5.26 -14.60
CA VAL A 128 -8.78 4.49 -14.33
C VAL A 128 -7.64 5.06 -15.18
N HIS A 129 -6.42 5.04 -14.65
CA HIS A 129 -5.21 5.22 -15.44
C HIS A 129 -4.17 4.15 -15.12
N ARG A 130 -3.23 3.92 -16.06
CA ARG A 130 -2.19 2.89 -15.96
C ARG A 130 -0.78 3.45 -16.16
N ARG A 131 -0.68 4.76 -16.44
CA ARG A 131 0.54 5.47 -16.82
C ARG A 131 0.56 6.86 -16.20
N THR A 132 1.76 7.33 -15.89
CA THR A 132 2.05 8.75 -15.64
C THR A 132 2.97 9.34 -16.71
N TYR A 133 2.89 10.66 -16.90
CA TYR A 133 3.77 11.41 -17.78
C TYR A 133 4.66 12.36 -16.98
N LYS A 134 5.96 12.32 -17.27
CA LYS A 134 6.96 13.16 -16.61
C LYS A 134 7.97 13.63 -17.64
N HIS A 135 7.86 14.89 -18.02
CA HIS A 135 8.71 15.51 -19.06
C HIS A 135 9.95 16.22 -18.50
N ARG A 136 10.08 16.38 -17.18
CA ARG A 136 11.18 17.13 -16.53
C ARG A 136 11.78 16.34 -15.35
N GLY A 137 13.08 16.54 -15.12
CA GLY A 137 13.84 15.90 -14.03
C GLY A 137 14.44 14.54 -14.43
N SER A 138 15.06 13.84 -13.47
CA SER A 138 15.57 12.48 -13.68
C SER A 138 14.41 11.47 -13.79
N GLY A 139 14.51 10.55 -14.76
CA GLY A 139 13.46 9.56 -15.08
C GLY A 139 12.31 10.17 -15.87
N ARG A 140 12.41 10.12 -17.20
CA ARG A 140 11.36 10.55 -18.14
C ARG A 140 10.29 9.47 -18.23
N CYS A 141 9.03 9.87 -18.15
CA CYS A 141 7.90 9.00 -18.43
C CYS A 141 7.14 9.52 -19.64
N ASP A 142 7.07 8.71 -20.68
CA ASP A 142 6.41 8.99 -21.95
C ASP A 142 5.79 7.70 -22.52
N ASP A 143 5.27 7.75 -23.74
CA ASP A 143 4.58 6.62 -24.38
C ASP A 143 5.47 5.40 -24.58
N GLN A 144 6.79 5.58 -24.67
CA GLN A 144 7.75 4.49 -24.86
C GLN A 144 8.10 3.79 -23.55
N SER A 145 7.71 4.35 -22.40
CA SER A 145 8.03 3.75 -21.10
C SER A 145 7.21 2.47 -20.89
N THR A 146 7.87 1.35 -20.59
CA THR A 146 7.23 0.03 -20.41
C THR A 146 7.41 -0.55 -19.00
N ALA A 147 7.98 0.23 -18.09
CA ALA A 147 8.35 -0.21 -16.76
C ALA A 147 7.95 0.79 -15.65
N PRO A 148 7.90 0.32 -14.39
CA PRO A 148 7.86 1.19 -13.23
C PRO A 148 9.05 2.18 -13.23
N PRO A 149 8.86 3.42 -12.73
CA PRO A 149 7.68 3.94 -12.07
C PRO A 149 6.63 4.54 -13.03
N CYS A 150 6.81 4.41 -14.34
CA CYS A 150 5.98 5.11 -15.34
C CYS A 150 4.68 4.37 -15.68
N VAL A 151 4.72 3.04 -15.65
CA VAL A 151 3.59 2.12 -15.90
C VAL A 151 3.75 0.85 -15.07
N GLY A 152 2.69 0.06 -14.93
CA GLY A 152 2.82 -1.27 -14.36
C GLY A 152 3.12 -1.29 -12.86
N TRP A 153 2.74 -0.23 -12.14
CA TRP A 153 3.16 0.00 -10.76
C TRP A 153 2.06 0.62 -9.91
N VAL A 154 1.94 0.14 -8.67
CA VAL A 154 1.06 0.65 -7.62
C VAL A 154 1.85 0.74 -6.32
N GLU A 155 1.41 1.60 -5.40
CA GLU A 155 2.07 1.76 -4.09
C GLU A 155 1.66 0.67 -3.10
N MET A 156 2.51 0.46 -2.10
CA MET A 156 2.36 -0.65 -1.16
C MET A 156 1.35 -0.41 -0.05
N MET A 157 0.84 0.81 0.10
CA MET A 157 -0.09 1.13 1.20
C MET A 157 -1.53 0.70 0.94
N ALA A 158 -1.98 0.71 -0.32
CA ALA A 158 -3.36 0.35 -0.66
C ALA A 158 -3.49 -0.67 -1.82
N PRO A 159 -2.59 -1.66 -1.96
CA PRO A 159 -2.66 -2.59 -3.09
C PRO A 159 -3.87 -3.53 -2.96
N VAL A 160 -4.40 -3.87 -4.12
CA VAL A 160 -5.46 -4.85 -4.32
C VAL A 160 -4.97 -5.84 -5.37
N PHE A 161 -5.09 -7.12 -5.05
CA PHE A 161 -4.64 -8.21 -5.90
C PHE A 161 -5.83 -9.08 -6.28
N SER A 162 -5.91 -9.51 -7.53
CA SER A 162 -6.72 -10.67 -7.88
C SER A 162 -6.17 -11.93 -7.19
N LYS A 163 -6.99 -12.97 -7.12
CA LYS A 163 -6.56 -14.31 -6.66
C LYS A 163 -5.32 -14.81 -7.39
N ALA A 164 -5.26 -14.64 -8.71
CA ALA A 164 -4.15 -15.11 -9.55
C ALA A 164 -2.88 -14.30 -9.29
N ALA A 165 -2.99 -12.97 -9.25
CA ALA A 165 -1.88 -12.10 -8.92
C ALA A 165 -1.36 -12.37 -7.51
N TRP A 166 -2.24 -12.52 -6.52
CA TRP A 166 -1.85 -12.79 -5.14
C TRP A 166 -1.07 -14.11 -5.01
N ARG A 167 -1.48 -15.17 -5.71
CA ARG A 167 -0.74 -16.44 -5.71
C ARG A 167 0.72 -16.24 -6.11
N CYS A 168 0.97 -15.42 -7.12
CA CYS A 168 2.32 -15.06 -7.55
C CYS A 168 3.02 -14.14 -6.52
N VAL A 169 2.35 -13.06 -6.10
CA VAL A 169 2.91 -12.06 -5.16
C VAL A 169 3.29 -12.69 -3.83
N TRP A 170 2.49 -13.61 -3.31
CA TRP A 170 2.76 -14.32 -2.07
C TRP A 170 4.11 -15.05 -2.09
N HIS A 171 4.51 -15.61 -3.24
CA HIS A 171 5.81 -16.26 -3.42
C HIS A 171 6.97 -15.27 -3.57
N MET A 172 6.69 -14.04 -4.03
CA MET A 172 7.70 -12.99 -4.11
C MET A 172 8.00 -12.35 -2.74
N ILE A 173 6.96 -12.10 -1.93
CA ILE A 173 7.12 -11.45 -0.63
C ILE A 173 7.86 -12.35 0.37
N GLN A 174 8.74 -11.72 1.15
CA GLN A 174 9.52 -12.35 2.20
C GLN A 174 8.99 -11.93 3.58
N ASN A 175 9.31 -12.70 4.62
CA ASN A 175 8.72 -12.52 5.95
C ASN A 175 9.34 -11.35 6.75
N GLU A 176 10.53 -10.90 6.35
CA GLU A 176 11.29 -9.83 6.99
C GLU A 176 11.03 -8.43 6.40
N LEU A 177 10.12 -8.32 5.42
CA LEU A 177 9.80 -7.05 4.79
C LEU A 177 9.13 -6.10 5.80
N ILE A 178 9.71 -4.91 5.98
CA ILE A 178 9.12 -3.85 6.81
C ILE A 178 8.32 -2.91 5.92
N HIS A 179 8.97 -2.20 5.00
CA HIS A 179 8.31 -1.26 4.09
C HIS A 179 8.08 -1.80 2.69
N ALA A 180 8.74 -2.93 2.35
CA ALA A 180 8.68 -3.59 1.04
C ALA A 180 9.03 -2.70 -0.16
N TRP A 181 9.81 -1.64 0.04
CA TRP A 181 10.36 -0.84 -1.05
C TRP A 181 11.23 -1.71 -1.96
N GLY A 182 11.03 -1.59 -3.27
CA GLY A 182 11.67 -2.41 -4.28
C GLY A 182 10.81 -3.61 -4.73
N VAL A 183 10.07 -4.24 -3.82
CA VAL A 183 9.14 -5.34 -4.17
C VAL A 183 8.02 -4.79 -5.05
N ASP A 184 7.52 -3.61 -4.70
CA ASP A 184 6.52 -2.85 -5.43
C ASP A 184 6.86 -2.69 -6.91
N MET A 185 8.12 -2.40 -7.23
CA MET A 185 8.63 -2.28 -8.60
C MET A 185 8.64 -3.61 -9.37
N GLN A 186 8.51 -4.75 -8.69
CA GLN A 186 8.47 -6.09 -9.31
C GLN A 186 7.06 -6.70 -9.32
N LEU A 187 6.06 -6.09 -8.67
CA LEU A 187 4.70 -6.64 -8.66
C LEU A 187 4.11 -6.83 -10.06
N GLY A 188 4.50 -6.01 -11.03
CA GLY A 188 4.09 -6.17 -12.42
C GLY A 188 4.43 -7.53 -13.04
N TYR A 189 5.39 -8.30 -12.50
CA TYR A 189 5.65 -9.68 -12.94
C TYR A 189 4.51 -10.65 -12.58
N CYS A 190 3.67 -10.28 -11.62
CA CYS A 190 2.49 -11.04 -11.23
C CYS A 190 1.19 -10.56 -11.89
N ALA A 191 1.27 -9.66 -12.88
CA ALA A 191 0.11 -9.07 -13.55
C ALA A 191 -0.64 -10.02 -14.52
N GLN A 192 -0.32 -11.32 -14.51
CA GLN A 192 -0.94 -12.35 -15.38
C GLN A 192 -0.96 -11.96 -16.87
N GLY A 193 0.12 -11.34 -17.35
CA GLY A 193 0.20 -10.81 -18.71
C GLY A 193 0.96 -9.50 -18.74
N ASP A 194 0.57 -8.60 -19.65
CA ASP A 194 1.22 -7.32 -19.85
C ASP A 194 0.93 -6.36 -18.69
N ARG A 195 1.95 -6.06 -17.87
CA ARG A 195 1.83 -5.11 -16.75
C ARG A 195 1.35 -3.72 -17.17
N THR A 196 1.54 -3.30 -18.41
CA THR A 196 1.08 -1.99 -18.88
C THR A 196 -0.44 -1.92 -19.04
N LYS A 197 -1.11 -3.09 -19.07
CA LYS A 197 -2.56 -3.24 -19.22
C LYS A 197 -3.23 -3.74 -17.95
N ASN A 198 -2.61 -4.72 -17.28
CA ASN A 198 -3.25 -5.43 -16.17
C ASN A 198 -2.93 -4.82 -14.80
N VAL A 199 -2.10 -3.78 -14.74
CA VAL A 199 -1.85 -3.01 -13.52
C VAL A 199 -2.36 -1.58 -13.69
N GLY A 200 -3.13 -1.09 -12.72
CA GLY A 200 -3.76 0.22 -12.85
C GLY A 200 -4.21 0.86 -11.54
N VAL A 201 -4.54 2.15 -11.62
CA VAL A 201 -4.99 2.98 -10.52
C VAL A 201 -6.41 3.46 -10.81
N VAL A 202 -7.32 3.23 -9.88
CA VAL A 202 -8.74 3.57 -10.04
C VAL A 202 -9.00 4.99 -9.55
N ASP A 203 -9.22 5.92 -10.48
CA ASP A 203 -9.38 7.36 -10.20
C ASP A 203 -10.74 7.74 -9.63
N SER A 204 -11.76 6.99 -10.03
CA SER A 204 -13.15 7.27 -9.65
C SER A 204 -13.47 6.85 -8.21
N GLU A 205 -12.70 5.93 -7.63
CA GLU A 205 -12.79 5.46 -6.25
C GLU A 205 -11.44 5.70 -5.58
N TYR A 206 -11.32 6.77 -4.81
CA TYR A 206 -10.03 7.28 -4.33
C TYR A 206 -9.99 7.46 -2.82
N VAL A 207 -8.77 7.38 -2.28
CA VAL A 207 -8.49 7.47 -0.85
C VAL A 207 -7.52 8.62 -0.54
N VAL A 208 -7.33 8.89 0.74
CA VAL A 208 -6.38 9.89 1.24
C VAL A 208 -5.36 9.19 2.13
N HIS A 209 -4.08 9.28 1.80
CA HIS A 209 -3.02 8.78 2.67
C HIS A 209 -2.65 9.83 3.72
N LEU A 210 -2.98 9.52 4.98
CA LEU A 210 -2.80 10.45 6.10
C LEU A 210 -1.35 10.49 6.60
N ALA A 211 -0.54 9.48 6.27
CA ALA A 211 0.85 9.31 6.69
C ALA A 211 1.00 9.48 8.20
N LEU A 212 0.12 8.79 8.93
CA LEU A 212 0.15 8.77 10.38
C LEU A 212 1.29 7.87 10.84
N PRO A 213 1.90 8.15 12.00
CA PRO A 213 3.01 7.32 12.45
C PRO A 213 2.46 6.03 13.06
N THR A 214 2.78 4.91 12.42
CA THR A 214 2.38 3.54 12.76
C THR A 214 3.53 2.82 13.50
N LEU A 215 3.60 1.49 13.42
CA LEU A 215 4.66 0.66 14.02
C LEU A 215 6.05 1.30 13.88
N GLY A 216 6.76 1.48 15.00
CA GLY A 216 8.15 2.00 15.01
C GLY A 216 8.33 3.42 15.56
N VAL A 217 7.28 4.08 16.06
CA VAL A 217 7.48 5.24 16.95
C VAL A 217 7.42 4.77 18.39
N LEU A 218 8.60 4.57 18.98
CA LEU A 218 8.76 4.52 20.43
C LEU A 218 8.29 5.88 20.98
N ASP A 219 7.34 5.87 21.91
CA ASP A 219 7.09 7.05 22.75
C ASP A 219 8.31 7.18 23.67
N GLU A 220 9.22 8.11 23.35
CA GLU A 220 10.34 8.51 24.25
C GLU A 220 9.86 9.30 25.48
N ASN A 221 8.55 9.33 25.76
CA ASN A 221 7.97 10.10 26.86
C ASN A 221 8.27 9.55 28.27
N GLU A 222 9.24 8.65 28.43
CA GLU A 222 9.85 8.39 29.74
C GLU A 222 11.12 9.20 30.02
N LEU A 223 11.69 9.94 29.06
CA LEU A 223 12.92 10.70 29.32
C LEU A 223 12.93 12.08 28.67
N HIS A 224 12.76 13.08 29.54
CA HIS A 224 13.07 14.51 29.39
C HIS A 224 11.97 15.44 28.86
N GLY A 225 11.70 16.45 29.69
CA GLY A 225 10.71 17.48 29.50
C GLY A 225 11.22 18.73 28.78
N GLU A 226 10.23 19.61 28.61
CA GLU A 226 10.26 21.01 28.20
C GLU A 226 10.72 21.33 26.76
N GLY A 227 9.85 22.05 26.05
CA GLY A 227 10.33 23.18 25.25
C GLY A 227 9.72 23.40 23.86
N HIS A 228 8.73 24.29 23.86
CA HIS A 228 8.42 25.32 22.86
C HIS A 228 7.56 25.05 21.61
N ASP A 229 6.59 25.96 21.56
CA ASP A 229 5.48 26.25 20.67
C ASP A 229 5.92 26.96 19.38
N HIS A 230 5.26 26.68 18.25
CA HIS A 230 4.92 27.71 17.27
C HIS A 230 3.86 27.24 16.27
N SER A 231 2.82 28.06 16.16
CA SER A 231 1.64 27.94 15.32
C SER A 231 1.90 28.24 13.83
N SER A 232 1.14 27.61 12.93
CA SER A 232 0.28 28.35 11.98
C SER A 232 -0.62 27.46 11.08
N GLN A 233 -1.90 27.83 11.12
CA GLN A 233 -2.95 27.77 10.09
C GLN A 233 -3.54 26.40 9.68
N ARG A 234 -4.67 26.07 10.32
CA ARG A 234 -5.59 24.96 10.01
C ARG A 234 -6.67 25.39 9.02
N GLU A 235 -6.71 24.75 7.84
CA GLU A 235 -7.96 24.59 7.11
C GLU A 235 -8.73 23.38 7.68
N LYS A 236 -10.06 23.50 7.76
CA LYS A 236 -10.95 22.60 8.51
C LYS A 236 -11.00 21.20 7.88
N LEU A 237 -10.24 20.25 8.44
CA LEU A 237 -10.52 18.82 8.30
C LEU A 237 -11.73 18.40 9.17
N PRO A 238 -12.40 17.27 8.84
CA PRO A 238 -13.46 16.69 9.69
C PRO A 238 -12.98 16.53 11.13
N LYS A 239 -13.87 16.81 12.11
CA LYS A 239 -13.52 16.86 13.55
C LYS A 239 -12.83 15.59 14.06
N SER A 240 -13.15 14.41 13.51
CA SER A 240 -12.52 13.14 13.86
C SER A 240 -11.03 13.07 13.46
N VAL A 241 -10.65 13.66 12.33
CA VAL A 241 -9.25 13.69 11.86
C VAL A 241 -8.47 14.82 12.55
N ALA A 242 -9.14 15.93 12.90
CA ALA A 242 -8.53 17.03 13.62
C ALA A 242 -8.16 16.67 15.07
N LEU A 243 -8.94 15.80 15.73
CA LEU A 243 -8.67 15.27 17.06
C LEU A 243 -7.45 14.34 17.06
N ALA A 244 -7.30 13.48 16.05
CA ALA A 244 -6.13 12.60 15.90
C ALA A 244 -4.81 13.37 15.67
N GLN A 245 -4.89 14.61 15.17
CA GLN A 245 -3.72 15.46 14.90
C GLN A 245 -3.32 16.35 16.09
N SER A 246 -4.19 16.60 17.08
CA SER A 246 -3.93 17.61 18.12
C SER A 246 -3.12 17.14 19.34
N GLU A 247 -2.83 15.84 19.48
CA GLU A 247 -2.19 15.30 20.69
C GLU A 247 -0.72 14.85 20.55
N PHE A 248 -0.08 15.03 19.39
CA PHE A 248 1.26 14.45 19.19
C PHE A 248 2.32 15.50 18.81
N HIS A 249 3.03 16.01 19.81
CA HIS A 249 4.43 16.45 19.62
C HIS A 249 5.25 15.19 19.33
N LYS A 250 5.65 14.98 18.07
CA LYS A 250 6.34 13.76 17.64
C LYS A 250 7.68 14.08 17.00
N VAL A 251 8.73 13.40 17.44
CA VAL A 251 10.03 13.32 16.75
C VAL A 251 9.78 12.81 15.33
N ASP A 252 10.17 13.59 14.31
CA ASP A 252 9.99 13.22 12.90
C ASP A 252 11.06 12.21 12.45
N ASN A 253 10.87 10.94 12.80
CA ASN A 253 11.76 9.83 12.40
C ASN A 253 11.65 9.43 10.91
N ARG A 254 10.97 10.22 10.06
CA ARG A 254 10.81 9.91 8.62
C ARG A 254 12.12 9.75 7.88
N SER A 255 13.16 10.50 8.25
CA SER A 255 14.48 10.39 7.63
C SER A 255 15.12 9.03 7.91
N ALA A 256 14.99 8.52 9.15
CA ALA A 256 15.46 7.19 9.52
C ALA A 256 14.66 6.09 8.80
N VAL A 257 13.33 6.22 8.76
CA VAL A 257 12.43 5.31 8.03
C VAL A 257 12.80 5.25 6.54
N ARG A 258 13.02 6.40 5.88
CA ARG A 258 13.44 6.46 4.48
C ARG A 258 14.79 5.80 4.25
N ARG A 259 15.76 6.04 5.15
CA ARG A 259 17.09 5.41 5.07
C ARG A 259 16.98 3.89 5.19
N GLN A 260 16.22 3.41 6.14
CA GLN A 260 15.99 1.98 6.36
C GLN A 260 15.26 1.34 5.17
N SER A 261 14.20 1.98 4.67
CA SER A 261 13.47 1.55 3.46
C SER A 261 14.39 1.46 2.23
N PHE A 262 15.32 2.41 2.08
CA PHE A 262 16.31 2.37 1.00
C PHE A 262 17.28 1.19 1.14
N ILE A 263 17.75 0.89 2.35
CA ILE A 263 18.62 -0.27 2.62
C ILE A 263 17.90 -1.57 2.27
N GLU A 264 16.66 -1.74 2.73
CA GLU A 264 15.81 -2.89 2.40
C GLU A 264 15.63 -3.06 0.89
N MET A 265 15.39 -1.96 0.18
CA MET A 265 15.29 -1.98 -1.29
C MET A 265 16.58 -2.47 -1.95
N GLN A 266 17.76 -2.05 -1.47
CA GLN A 266 19.04 -2.55 -2.02
C GLN A 266 19.23 -4.04 -1.77
N ILE A 267 18.89 -4.52 -0.57
CA ILE A 267 18.96 -5.95 -0.23
C ILE A 267 18.03 -6.74 -1.14
N PHE A 268 16.78 -6.30 -1.31
CA PHE A 268 15.82 -6.94 -2.19
C PHE A 268 16.32 -6.97 -3.63
N ARG A 269 16.81 -5.85 -4.17
CA ARG A 269 17.37 -5.79 -5.54
C ARG A 269 18.54 -6.74 -5.74
N SER A 270 19.43 -6.85 -4.76
CA SER A 270 20.54 -7.80 -4.82
C SER A 270 20.05 -9.25 -4.84
N ARG A 271 19.07 -9.60 -3.99
CA ARG A 271 18.48 -10.95 -3.98
C ARG A 271 17.75 -11.27 -5.27
N TRP A 272 16.97 -10.33 -5.79
CA TRP A 272 16.30 -10.47 -7.09
C TRP A 272 17.31 -10.72 -8.21
N ALA A 273 18.37 -9.91 -8.31
CA ALA A 273 19.41 -10.07 -9.32
C ALA A 273 20.13 -11.43 -9.20
N ASN A 274 20.39 -11.91 -7.99
CA ASN A 274 20.97 -13.23 -7.77
C ASN A 274 20.02 -14.35 -8.19
N ALA A 275 18.73 -14.28 -7.81
CA ALA A 275 17.72 -15.27 -8.20
C ALA A 275 17.60 -15.38 -9.72
N VAL A 276 17.55 -14.24 -10.41
CA VAL A 276 17.56 -14.16 -11.88
C VAL A 276 18.80 -14.80 -12.49
N LYS A 277 19.98 -14.58 -11.90
CA LYS A 277 21.24 -15.15 -12.40
C LYS A 277 21.35 -16.66 -12.16
N GLU A 278 20.81 -17.14 -11.05
CA GLU A 278 20.87 -18.55 -10.64
C GLU A 278 19.84 -19.41 -11.37
N ASP A 279 18.68 -18.85 -11.73
CA ASP A 279 17.67 -19.53 -12.52
C ASP A 279 17.99 -19.51 -14.02
N LYS A 280 18.71 -20.54 -14.46
CA LYS A 280 19.13 -20.73 -15.87
C LYS A 280 17.96 -20.85 -16.86
N CYS A 281 16.76 -21.18 -16.37
CA CYS A 281 15.58 -21.38 -17.21
C CYS A 281 14.68 -20.13 -17.23
N TRP A 282 14.96 -19.13 -16.41
CA TRP A 282 14.16 -17.93 -16.33
C TRP A 282 14.36 -17.06 -17.57
N VAL A 283 13.25 -16.65 -18.16
CA VAL A 283 13.19 -15.68 -19.26
C VAL A 283 12.44 -14.48 -18.75
N ASP A 284 13.08 -13.31 -18.77
CA ASP A 284 12.44 -12.06 -18.39
C ASP A 284 11.39 -11.67 -19.46
N PRO A 285 10.08 -11.72 -19.15
CA PRO A 285 9.03 -11.32 -20.09
C PRO A 285 9.06 -9.83 -20.44
N TYR A 286 9.84 -9.01 -19.72
CA TYR A 286 9.96 -7.57 -19.92
C TYR A 286 11.37 -7.14 -20.31
N ALA A 287 12.25 -8.08 -20.69
CA ALA A 287 13.55 -7.74 -21.24
C ALA A 287 13.37 -6.76 -22.41
N GLN A 288 14.02 -5.60 -22.33
CA GLN A 288 14.06 -4.72 -23.49
C GLN A 288 14.93 -5.37 -24.57
N PRO A 289 14.52 -5.34 -25.84
CA PRO A 289 15.39 -5.77 -26.92
C PRO A 289 16.68 -4.94 -26.85
N ALA A 290 17.82 -5.61 -26.96
CA ALA A 290 19.10 -4.92 -27.06
C ALA A 290 19.01 -3.92 -28.22
N GLU A 291 19.34 -2.66 -27.98
CA GLU A 291 19.53 -1.70 -29.07
C GLU A 291 20.62 -2.28 -29.96
N ASP A 292 20.23 -2.68 -31.18
CA ASP A 292 21.19 -2.99 -32.24
C ASP A 292 22.10 -1.76 -32.36
N SER A 293 23.34 -1.91 -31.90
CA SER A 293 24.41 -0.96 -32.16
C SER A 293 24.52 -0.80 -33.67
N LYS A 294 23.88 0.24 -34.21
CA LYS A 294 23.99 0.57 -35.63
C LYS A 294 25.47 0.78 -35.96
N PRO A 295 25.96 0.21 -37.08
CA PRO A 295 27.35 0.27 -37.50
C PRO A 295 27.82 1.70 -37.82
#